data_AF-A0A8K0GAI3-F1
#
_entry.id   AF-A0A8K0GAI3-F1
#
_cell.length_a   1.000
_cell.length_b   1.000
_cell.length_c   1.000
_cell.angle_alpha   90.00
_cell.angle_beta   90.00
_cell.angle_gamma   90.00
#
_symmetry.space_group_name_H-M   'P 1'
#
loop_
_entity.id
_entity.type
_entity.pdbx_description
1 polymer ?
#
loop_
_entity_poly.entity_id
_entity_poly.type
_entity_poly.pdbx_seq_one_letter_code
_entity_poly.pdbx_strand_id
1 'polypeptide(L)'
;MLTGKEYLYLFTIRENKTCGALHKYLGEFLYDIERGMGHIPRVCPIPKDTYHLYNLPIDGNKIATAANFPFGNLRLTVHVLDNKNTEVSCVENVAEHSILQQ
;
A
#
# COMPACT_ATOMS: atom_id res chain seq x y z
N MET A 1 -12.88 -18.99 -24.40
CA MET A 1 -11.60 -18.27 -24.23
C MET A 1 -11.77 -17.33 -23.05
N LEU A 2 -10.76 -17.27 -22.17
CA LEU A 2 -10.84 -16.92 -20.75
C LEU A 2 -11.68 -15.68 -20.42
N THR A 3 -12.76 -15.89 -19.66
CA THR A 3 -13.55 -14.91 -18.92
C THR A 3 -12.67 -14.20 -17.89
N GLY A 4 -12.25 -12.97 -18.18
CA GLY A 4 -11.52 -12.13 -17.22
C GLY A 4 -12.42 -11.73 -16.07
N LYS A 5 -11.94 -11.82 -14.83
CA LYS A 5 -12.65 -11.29 -13.66
C LYS A 5 -12.86 -9.79 -13.86
N GLU A 6 -14.10 -9.33 -13.94
CA GLU A 6 -14.43 -7.90 -13.99
C GLU A 6 -14.30 -7.32 -12.58
N TYR A 7 -13.44 -6.31 -12.43
CA TYR A 7 -13.27 -5.58 -11.17
C TYR A 7 -14.08 -4.29 -11.24
N LEU A 8 -14.84 -3.99 -10.18
CA LEU A 8 -15.49 -2.70 -10.04
C LEU A 8 -14.45 -1.64 -9.66
N TYR A 9 -14.42 -0.53 -10.40
CA TYR A 9 -13.61 0.62 -10.03
C TYR A 9 -14.15 1.27 -8.75
N LEU A 10 -13.33 1.35 -7.71
CA LEU A 10 -13.70 2.00 -6.45
C LEU A 10 -13.37 3.49 -6.49
N PHE A 11 -12.08 3.84 -6.57
CA PHE A 11 -11.59 5.22 -6.62
C PHE A 11 -10.11 5.28 -7.01
N THR A 12 -9.62 6.50 -7.27
CA THR A 12 -8.20 6.81 -7.43
C THR A 12 -7.80 7.83 -6.37
N ILE A 13 -6.68 7.59 -5.70
CA ILE A 13 -6.06 8.57 -4.80
C ILE A 13 -4.89 9.20 -5.55
N ARG A 14 -4.80 10.53 -5.53
CA ARG A 14 -3.67 11.30 -6.08
C ARG A 14 -3.12 12.20 -4.99
N GLU A 15 -1.84 12.04 -4.69
CA GLU A 15 -1.16 12.78 -3.63
C GLU A 15 0.21 13.23 -4.14
N ASN A 16 0.59 14.47 -3.82
CA ASN A 16 1.86 15.05 -4.28
C ASN A 16 3.02 14.78 -3.29
N LYS A 17 2.70 14.27 -2.09
CA LYS A 17 3.66 13.98 -1.03
C LYS A 17 3.58 12.50 -0.67
N THR A 18 4.25 11.66 -1.46
CA THR A 18 4.20 10.19 -1.34
C THR A 18 4.41 9.69 0.10
N CYS A 19 5.44 10.19 0.78
CA CYS A 19 5.75 9.75 2.16
C CYS A 19 4.59 10.07 3.13
N GLY A 20 4.08 11.31 3.12
CA GLY A 20 2.95 11.70 3.96
C GLY A 20 1.65 10.98 3.61
N ALA A 21 1.41 10.72 2.32
CA ALA A 21 0.27 9.95 1.85
C ALA A 21 0.32 8.50 2.36
N LEU A 22 1.48 7.85 2.25
CA LEU A 22 1.67 6.50 2.75
C LEU A 22 1.40 6.42 4.26
N HIS A 23 1.92 7.37 5.08
CA HIS A 23 1.59 7.41 6.52
C HIS A 23 0.11 7.67 6.80
N LYS A 24 -0.57 8.48 5.98
CA LYS A 24 -2.01 8.78 6.13
C LYS A 24 -2.89 7.56 5.81
N TYR A 25 -2.61 6.84 4.72
CA TYR A 25 -3.48 5.78 4.20
C TYR A 25 -3.16 4.40 4.76
N LEU A 26 -1.88 4.11 5.00
CA LEU A 26 -1.44 2.83 5.58
C LEU A 26 -1.34 2.91 7.10
N GLY A 27 -0.97 4.06 7.67
CA GLY A 27 -0.94 4.24 9.12
C GLY A 27 -0.02 3.24 9.83
N GLU A 28 -0.56 2.54 10.82
CA GLU A 28 0.20 1.61 11.66
C GLU A 28 0.82 0.47 10.87
N PHE A 29 0.15 0.02 9.81
CA PHE A 29 0.70 -0.97 8.87
C PHE A 29 2.06 -0.55 8.31
N LEU A 30 2.22 0.71 7.93
CA LEU A 30 3.48 1.21 7.39
C LEU A 30 4.53 1.38 8.48
N TYR A 31 4.13 1.74 9.71
CA TYR A 31 5.08 1.86 10.82
C TYR A 31 5.70 0.50 11.18
N ASP A 32 4.95 -0.59 11.04
CA ASP A 32 5.47 -1.95 11.20
C ASP A 32 6.49 -2.28 10.11
N ILE A 33 6.22 -1.90 8.87
CA ILE A 33 7.15 -2.06 7.75
C ILE A 33 8.42 -1.21 7.95
N GLU A 34 8.29 0.06 8.32
CA GLU A 34 9.41 0.96 8.61
C GLU A 34 10.31 0.38 9.71
N ARG A 35 9.71 -0.09 10.81
CA ARG A 35 10.45 -0.78 11.89
C ARG A 35 11.14 -2.05 11.41
N GLY A 36 10.44 -2.86 10.62
CA GLY A 36 10.99 -4.10 10.06
C GLY A 36 12.17 -3.88 9.12
N MET A 37 12.21 -2.72 8.46
CA MET A 37 13.34 -2.30 7.61
C MET A 37 14.46 -1.58 8.40
N GLY A 38 14.32 -1.43 9.72
CA GLY A 38 15.28 -0.69 10.56
C GLY A 38 15.21 0.83 10.41
N HIS A 39 14.13 1.37 9.82
CA HIS A 39 13.91 2.81 9.64
C HIS A 39 13.08 3.38 10.80
N ILE A 40 13.29 4.67 11.11
CA ILE A 40 12.52 5.36 12.14
C ILE A 40 11.13 5.70 11.56
N PRO A 41 10.03 5.23 12.18
CA PRO A 41 8.70 5.47 11.64
C PRO A 41 8.33 6.95 11.57
N ARG A 42 7.48 7.32 10.61
CA ARG A 42 6.99 8.70 10.39
C ARG A 42 8.06 9.72 9.99
N VAL A 43 9.28 9.27 9.66
CA VAL A 43 10.37 10.16 9.24
C VAL A 43 10.47 10.19 7.72
N CYS A 44 10.31 11.39 7.17
CA CYS A 44 10.46 11.71 5.76
C CYS A 44 11.57 12.76 5.54
N PRO A 45 12.24 12.79 4.38
CA PRO A 45 12.17 11.79 3.31
C PRO A 45 12.81 10.47 3.73
N ILE A 46 12.30 9.35 3.21
CA ILE A 46 12.98 8.05 3.34
C ILE A 46 14.27 8.14 2.52
N PRO A 47 15.45 7.84 3.10
CA PRO A 47 16.71 7.87 2.37
C PRO A 47 16.71 6.97 1.14
N LYS A 48 17.50 7.33 0.13
CA LYS A 48 17.68 6.48 -1.05
C LYS A 48 18.62 5.32 -0.70
N ASP A 49 18.05 4.15 -0.45
CA ASP A 49 18.80 2.93 -0.14
C ASP A 49 18.05 1.67 -0.61
N THR A 50 18.67 0.51 -0.47
CA THR A 50 18.04 -0.80 -0.67
C THR A 50 17.51 -1.32 0.66
N TYR A 51 16.19 -1.43 0.75
CA TYR A 51 15.53 -1.94 1.94
C TYR A 51 15.14 -3.40 1.73
N HIS A 52 15.49 -4.25 2.69
CA HIS A 52 15.10 -5.65 2.69
C HIS A 52 14.17 -5.92 3.87
N LEU A 53 13.03 -6.56 3.57
CA LEU A 53 12.07 -6.97 4.57
C LEU A 53 11.93 -8.49 4.50
N TYR A 54 12.26 -9.19 5.59
CA TYR A 54 12.18 -10.64 5.69
C TYR A 54 11.29 -11.04 6.85
N ASN A 55 10.39 -11.99 6.61
CA ASN A 55 9.54 -12.62 7.63
C ASN A 55 8.79 -11.62 8.54
N LEU A 56 8.44 -10.44 8.04
CA LEU A 56 7.61 -9.51 8.80
C LEU A 56 6.19 -10.07 8.87
N PRO A 57 5.63 -10.36 10.06
CA PRO A 57 4.21 -10.63 10.17
C PRO A 57 3.45 -9.33 9.87
N ILE A 58 2.73 -9.33 8.75
CA ILE A 58 1.96 -8.18 8.30
C ILE A 58 0.50 -8.38 8.70
N ASP A 59 -0.07 -7.41 9.41
CA ASP A 59 -1.48 -7.39 9.79
C ASP A 59 -2.25 -6.35 8.97
N GLY A 60 -3.03 -6.81 8.00
CA GLY A 60 -3.85 -5.95 7.13
C GLY A 60 -4.91 -5.13 7.87
N ASN A 61 -5.31 -5.53 9.08
CA ASN A 61 -6.27 -4.77 9.90
C ASN A 61 -5.69 -3.42 10.38
N LYS A 62 -4.36 -3.29 10.35
CA LYS A 62 -3.65 -2.06 10.71
C LYS A 62 -3.61 -1.01 9.61
N ILE A 63 -4.11 -1.34 8.42
CA ILE A 63 -4.22 -0.37 7.34
C ILE A 63 -5.29 0.64 7.76
N ALA A 64 -4.92 1.92 7.90
CA ALA A 64 -5.81 2.97 8.40
C ALA A 64 -7.12 3.12 7.60
N THR A 65 -7.10 2.69 6.33
CA THR A 65 -8.27 2.69 5.44
C THR A 65 -8.90 1.33 5.19
N ALA A 66 -8.46 0.26 5.88
CA ALA A 66 -8.96 -1.09 5.71
C ALA A 66 -10.49 -1.18 5.80
N ALA A 67 -11.08 -0.49 6.78
CA ALA A 67 -12.52 -0.49 7.03
C ALA A 67 -13.36 0.09 5.89
N ASN A 68 -12.75 0.82 4.94
CA ASN A 68 -13.45 1.40 3.79
C ASN A 68 -13.48 0.47 2.57
N PHE A 69 -12.75 -0.66 2.61
CA PHE A 69 -12.71 -1.57 1.48
C PHE A 69 -13.83 -2.61 1.54
N PRO A 70 -14.51 -2.87 0.41
CA PRO A 70 -15.52 -3.92 0.35
C PRO A 70 -14.88 -5.30 0.50
N PHE A 71 -15.67 -6.26 0.97
CA PHE A 71 -15.27 -7.66 1.03
C PHE A 71 -15.02 -8.24 -0.37
N GLY A 72 -14.06 -9.16 -0.46
CA GLY A 72 -13.72 -9.89 -1.68
C GLY A 72 -12.33 -9.57 -2.23
N ASN A 73 -12.16 -9.77 -3.54
CA ASN A 73 -10.86 -9.57 -4.19
C ASN A 73 -10.67 -8.09 -4.54
N LEU A 74 -9.71 -7.45 -3.89
CA LEU A 74 -9.29 -6.09 -4.17
C LEU A 74 -8.10 -6.11 -5.12
N ARG A 75 -8.18 -5.32 -6.19
CA ARG A 75 -7.05 -5.03 -7.07
C ARG A 75 -6.58 -3.61 -6.79
N LEU A 76 -5.32 -3.46 -6.43
CA LEU A 76 -4.66 -2.19 -6.21
C LEU A 76 -3.54 -2.02 -7.23
N THR A 77 -3.58 -0.91 -7.96
CA THR A 77 -2.49 -0.50 -8.84
C THR A 77 -1.91 0.81 -8.31
N VAL A 78 -0.62 0.81 -8.00
CA VAL A 78 0.12 1.95 -7.45
C VAL A 78 1.10 2.44 -8.50
N HIS A 79 0.93 3.68 -8.93
CA HIS A 79 1.85 4.38 -9.81
C HIS A 79 2.66 5.39 -9.01
N VAL A 80 3.98 5.31 -9.09
CA VAL A 80 4.90 6.29 -8.51
C VAL A 80 5.45 7.12 -9.65
N LEU A 81 5.21 8.42 -9.60
CA LEU A 81 5.67 9.39 -10.60
C LEU A 81 6.78 10.27 -9.99
N ASP A 82 7.74 10.67 -10.82
CA ASP A 82 8.70 11.70 -10.46
C ASP A 82 8.10 13.12 -10.54
N ASN A 83 8.91 14.12 -10.20
CA ASN A 83 8.50 15.53 -10.25
C ASN A 83 8.16 16.04 -11.67
N LYS A 84 8.49 15.30 -12.73
CA LYS A 84 8.16 15.59 -14.12
C LYS A 84 6.94 14.82 -14.60
N ASN A 85 6.20 14.16 -13.70
CA ASN A 85 5.10 13.24 -14.00
C ASN A 85 5.52 12.05 -14.87
N THR A 86 6.79 11.65 -14.81
CA THR A 86 7.28 10.44 -15.47
C THR A 86 7.14 9.27 -14.51
N GLU A 87 6.54 8.16 -14.96
CA GLU A 87 6.42 6.96 -14.14
C GLU A 87 7.80 6.37 -13.84
N VAL A 88 8.10 6.22 -12.54
CA VAL A 88 9.35 5.62 -12.04
C VAL A 88 9.14 4.25 -11.44
N SER A 89 7.91 3.91 -11.05
CA SER A 89 7.55 2.57 -10.57
C SER A 89 6.05 2.34 -10.73
N CYS A 90 5.67 1.10 -11.03
CA CYS A 90 4.29 0.65 -11.06
C CYS A 90 4.21 -0.71 -10.35
N VAL A 91 3.32 -0.81 -9.37
CA VAL A 91 3.10 -2.04 -8.60
C VAL A 91 1.63 -2.39 -8.65
N GLU A 92 1.33 -3.59 -9.12
CA GLU A 92 -0.02 -4.16 -9.08
C GLU A 92 -0.08 -5.27 -8.04
N ASN A 93 -1.08 -5.20 -7.17
CA ASN A 93 -1.35 -6.22 -6.15
C ASN A 93 -2.82 -6.64 -6.21
N VAL A 94 -3.06 -7.92 -6.03
CA VAL A 94 -4.40 -8.46 -5.78
C VAL A 94 -4.40 -9.05 -4.38
N ALA A 95 -5.29 -8.56 -3.53
CA ALA A 95 -5.43 -9.00 -2.15
C ALA A 95 -6.87 -9.43 -1.89
N GLU A 96 -7.06 -10.45 -1.08
CA GLU A 96 -8.38 -10.85 -0.60
C GLU A 96 -8.66 -10.13 0.71
N HIS A 97 -9.74 -9.36 0.76
CA HIS A 97 -10.27 -8.77 1.97
C HIS A 97 -11.42 -9.63 2.50
N SER A 98 -11.15 -10.35 3.58
CA SER A 98 -12.12 -11.18 4.29
C SER A 98 -12.12 -10.82 5.77
N ILE A 99 -13.28 -10.98 6.42
CA ILE A 99 -13.35 -10.93 7.88
C ILE A 99 -12.82 -12.28 8.38
N LEU A 100 -11.65 -12.28 9.02
CA LEU A 100 -11.32 -13.34 9.97
C LEU A 100 -12.26 -13.15 11.17
N GLN A 101 -13.37 -13.90 11.19
CA GLN A 101 -14.11 -14.10 12.44
C GLN A 101 -13.16 -14.87 13.38
N GLN A 102 -12.59 -14.15 14.34
CA GLN A 102 -12.02 -14.74 15.55
C GLN A 102 -13.11 -14.84 16.61
#